data_AF-A0A957DWA0-F1
#
_entry.id   AF-A0A957DWA0-F1
#
_cell.length_a   1.000
_cell.length_b   1.000
_cell.length_c   1.000
_cell.angle_alpha   90.00
_cell.angle_beta   90.00
_cell.angle_gamma   90.00
#
_symmetry.space_group_name_H-M   'P 1'
#
loop_
_entity.id
_entity.type
_entity.pdbx_description
1 polymer ?
#
loop_
_entity_poly.entity_id
_entity_poly.type
_entity_poly.pdbx_seq_one_letter_code
_entity_poly.pdbx_strand_id
1 'polypeptide(L)' 'MFEWGKKTYVMGIVNITPDSFSGDGVLVRGDAVQTAVSQAQQFVADGADIIDIGGESTR' A
#
# COMPACT_ATOMS: atom_id res chain seq x y z
N MET A 1 13.16 12.62 -7.65
CA MET A 1 13.80 12.81 -6.33
C MET A 1 13.12 13.99 -5.64
N PHE A 2 12.90 13.94 -4.32
CA PHE A 2 12.15 14.97 -3.59
C PHE A 2 12.92 16.28 -3.43
N GLU A 3 12.21 17.41 -3.55
CA GLU A 3 12.72 18.74 -3.25
C GLU A 3 12.31 19.11 -1.82
N TRP A 4 13.18 18.79 -0.87
CA TRP A 4 12.90 19.01 0.55
C TRP A 4 12.62 20.48 0.87
N GLY A 5 11.62 20.74 1.71
CA GLY A 5 11.20 22.08 2.13
C GLY A 5 10.26 22.81 1.16
N LYS A 6 10.00 22.28 -0.04
CA LYS A 6 9.11 22.91 -1.04
C LYS A 6 7.63 22.66 -0.79
N LYS A 7 7.28 21.47 -0.29
CA LYS A 7 5.93 21.10 0.15
C LYS A 7 6.00 19.95 1.15
N THR A 8 4.88 19.67 1.81
CA THR A 8 4.67 18.40 2.51
C THR A 8 4.40 17.32 1.47
N TYR A 9 5.10 16.20 1.58
CA TYR A 9 4.91 15.03 0.73
C TYR A 9 4.06 13.99 1.45
N VAL A 10 3.21 13.28 0.70
CA VAL A 10 2.33 12.25 1.25
C VAL A 10 2.85 10.87 0.86
N MET A 11 2.92 9.98 1.86
CA MET A 11 3.28 8.58 1.69
C MET A 11 2.05 7.70 1.93
N GLY A 12 1.65 6.94 0.92
CA GLY A 12 0.61 5.90 1.05
C GLY A 12 1.23 4.60 1.54
N ILE A 13 0.66 4.00 2.58
CA ILE A 13 1.16 2.74 3.17
C ILE A 13 0.27 1.58 2.70
N VAL A 14 0.86 0.61 1.99
CA VAL A 14 0.21 -0.62 1.53
C VAL A 14 0.78 -1.79 2.32
N ASN A 15 0.01 -2.29 3.27
CA ASN A 15 0.37 -3.48 4.04
C ASN A 15 -0.19 -4.73 3.36
N ILE A 16 0.67 -5.71 3.12
CA ILE A 16 0.34 -6.99 2.50
C ILE A 16 0.64 -8.09 3.52
N THR A 17 -0.18 -8.20 4.57
CA THR A 17 -0.01 -9.25 5.60
C THR A 17 -1.11 -10.30 5.44
N PRO A 18 -0.83 -11.60 5.67
CA PRO A 18 -1.86 -12.63 5.62
C PRO A 18 -3.06 -12.35 6.53
N ASP A 19 -2.83 -11.69 7.67
CA ASP A 19 -3.85 -11.38 8.67
C ASP A 19 -4.73 -10.17 8.34
N SER A 20 -4.32 -9.28 7.42
CA SER A 20 -5.16 -8.15 6.97
C SER A 20 -6.23 -8.55 5.96
N PHE A 21 -6.21 -9.81 5.50
CA PHE A 21 -7.18 -10.38 4.56
C PHE A 21 -8.18 -11.36 5.22
N SER A 22 -8.31 -11.29 6.55
CA SER A 22 -9.04 -12.25 7.39
C SER A 22 -10.52 -11.92 7.62
N GLY A 23 -11.21 -11.39 6.61
CA GLY A 23 -12.68 -11.30 6.66
C GLY A 23 -13.37 -12.61 6.23
N ASP A 24 -12.95 -13.17 5.08
CA ASP A 24 -13.85 -14.07 4.33
C ASP A 24 -13.15 -15.19 3.53
N GLY A 25 -11.84 -15.41 3.72
CA GLY A 25 -11.18 -16.64 3.30
C GLY A 25 -10.25 -16.54 2.09
N VAL A 26 -9.10 -17.21 2.24
CA VAL A 26 -8.27 -17.83 1.21
C VAL A 26 -8.15 -17.04 -0.10
N LEU A 27 -7.63 -15.80 0.01
CA LEU A 27 -7.10 -15.12 -1.15
C LEU A 27 -5.82 -15.86 -1.59
N VAL A 28 -5.92 -16.58 -2.70
CA VAL A 28 -4.77 -17.16 -3.41
C VAL A 28 -3.75 -16.03 -3.59
N ARG A 29 -2.46 -16.28 -3.36
CA ARG A 29 -1.38 -15.26 -3.42
C ARG A 29 -1.48 -14.23 -4.58
N GLY A 30 -2.06 -14.61 -5.72
CA GLY A 30 -2.31 -13.71 -6.85
C GLY A 30 -3.29 -12.57 -6.57
N ASP A 31 -4.28 -12.78 -5.70
CA ASP A 31 -5.33 -11.81 -5.39
C ASP A 31 -4.83 -10.72 -4.42
N ALA A 32 -3.97 -11.10 -3.47
CA ALA A 32 -3.32 -10.14 -2.57
C ALA A 32 -2.40 -9.16 -3.33
N VAL A 33 -1.70 -9.64 -4.36
CA VAL A 33 -0.87 -8.78 -5.22
C VAL A 33 -1.73 -7.80 -6.01
N GLN A 34 -2.81 -8.28 -6.65
CA GLN A 34 -3.70 -7.40 -7.41
C GLN A 34 -4.37 -6.36 -6.51
N THR A 35 -4.85 -6.78 -5.34
CA THR A 35 -5.43 -5.87 -4.34
C THR A 35 -4.42 -4.79 -3.92
N ALA A 36 -3.17 -5.17 -3.63
CA ALA A 36 -2.12 -4.23 -3.28
C ALA A 36 -1.81 -3.23 -4.41
N VAL A 37 -1.80 -3.70 -5.65
CA VAL A 37 -1.59 -2.86 -6.84
C VAL A 37 -2.75 -1.89 -7.02
N SER A 38 -4.00 -2.35 -6.94
CA SER A 38 -5.17 -1.48 -7.04
C SER A 38 -5.20 -0.42 -5.94
N GLN A 39 -4.84 -0.80 -4.70
CA GLN A 39 -4.75 0.16 -3.60
C GLN A 39 -3.65 1.21 -3.83
N ALA A 40 -2.48 0.80 -4.31
CA ALA A 40 -1.39 1.72 -4.64
C ALA A 40 -1.79 2.68 -5.79
N GLN A 41 -2.49 2.18 -6.80
CA GLN A 41 -3.03 3.00 -7.89
C GLN A 41 -4.02 4.05 -7.39
N GLN A 42 -4.89 3.68 -6.45
CA GLN A 42 -5.81 4.63 -5.83
C GLN A 42 -5.05 5.71 -5.05
N PHE A 43 -4.04 5.35 -4.25
CA PHE A 43 -3.22 6.34 -3.54
C PHE A 43 -2.52 7.31 -4.48
N VAL A 44 -2.02 6.84 -5.63
CA VAL A 44 -1.45 7.72 -6.65
C VAL A 44 -2.52 8.67 -7.21
N ALA A 45 -3.72 8.17 -7.50
CA ALA A 45 -4.85 9.00 -7.95
C ALA A 45 -5.27 10.05 -6.90
N ASP A 46 -5.17 9.71 -5.61
CA ASP A 46 -5.46 10.59 -4.48
C ASP A 46 -4.32 11.59 -4.17
N GLY A 47 -3.18 11.49 -4.89
CA GLY A 47 -2.08 12.43 -4.79
C GLY A 47 -0.92 12.01 -3.88
N ALA A 48 -0.77 10.73 -3.57
CA ALA A 48 0.41 10.22 -2.89
C ALA A 48 1.68 10.43 -3.73
N ASP A 49 2.74 10.90 -3.09
CA ASP A 49 4.03 11.15 -3.71
C ASP A 49 4.97 9.93 -3.61
N ILE A 50 4.71 9.05 -2.64
CA ILE A 50 5.44 7.80 -2.36
C ILE A 50 4.45 6.72 -1.98
N ILE A 51 4.75 5.48 -2.37
CA ILE A 51 4.10 4.28 -1.84
C ILE A 51 5.12 3.49 -1.03
N ASP A 52 4.78 3.18 0.22
CA ASP A 52 5.53 2.27 1.09
C ASP A 52 4.79 0.94 1.19
N ILE A 53 5.47 -0.16 0.88
CA ILE A 53 4.87 -1.50 0.79
C ILE A 53 5.52 -2.41 1.83
N GLY A 54 4.73 -2.86 2.80
CA GLY A 54 5.18 -3.74 3.89
C GLY A 54 4.54 -5.12 3.83
N GLY A 55 5.33 -6.19 3.77
CA GLY A 55 4.85 -7.59 3.77
C GLY A 55 4.82 -8.26 5.15
N GLU A 56 5.39 -7.61 6.16
CA GLU A 56 5.49 -8.09 7.53
C GLU A 56 4.97 -7.01 8.48
N SER A 57 4.05 -7.38 9.37
CA SER A 57 3.57 -6.47 10.40
C SER A 57 4.58 -6.46 11.53
N THR A 58 5.21 -5.32 11.80
CA THR A 58 6.04 -5.12 13.00
C THR A 58 5.22 -4.63 14.20
N ARG A 59 3.91 -4.93 14.21
CA ARG A 59 2.98 -4.51 15.25
C ARG A 59 2.93 -5.52 16.39
#